data_AF-S7J317-F1
#
_entry.id   AF-S7J317-F1
#
_cell.length_a   1.000
_cell.length_b   1.000
_cell.length_c   1.000
_cell.angle_alpha   90.00
_cell.angle_beta   90.00
_cell.angle_gamma   90.00
#
_symmetry.space_group_name_H-M   'P 1'
#
loop_
_entity.id
_entity.type
_entity.pdbx_description
1 polymer ?
#
loop_
_entity_poly.entity_id
_entity_poly.type
_entity_poly.pdbx_seq_one_letter_code
_entity_poly.pdbx_strand_id
1 'polypeptide(L)'
;MWLFRKRLFYTVYRKGALDGLLDRCRSFSVKWAFLFSTILSLFGISCATIFEVSLVSLISLCSVLALLAIGLLRSTGYLIISSGFLLLYYFKQPAHFSLFSSFWSLGLAISLVLSWAIFLGCISLVEKEDLEKNQDLSQLTRDYSDLQVAYDKLLSEKATACDFLEKRAESLECELQQCRVQLKEALRKQDYLSSDLKVLSDQKTAWLEDYASLHNEYLRLVSGDETTSLFSWVSASPVVTSSKDNSDMQLWVCAVQEKDEKLRLLENELNQERQKNKSLEESCCNLKIRIQEVDSLKSRLVDLQLLISEKDNKIAQLRDEIKNMSPHFLNDGLSSKGKSYKDMYLQLKEQFAEKNKTLSLVRKELFTVQEEYLTLRKYEEVEGAIIDMQDIQIVHQLLAYAESLEQEIANLEELVSRSLFQ
;
A
#
# COMPACT_ATOMS: atom_id res chain seq x y z
N MET A 1 -15.28 20.73 46.48
CA MET A 1 -15.07 20.53 45.03
C MET A 1 -14.92 19.07 44.59
N TRP A 2 -14.30 18.19 45.39
CA TRP A 2 -14.05 16.78 45.01
C TRP A 2 -15.32 15.90 44.86
N LEU A 3 -16.38 16.19 45.63
CA LEU A 3 -17.67 15.46 45.56
C LEU A 3 -18.47 15.74 44.29
N PHE A 4 -18.33 16.92 43.68
CA PHE A 4 -19.00 17.26 42.42
C PHE A 4 -18.36 16.56 41.22
N ARG A 5 -17.03 16.37 41.26
CA ARG A 5 -16.28 15.64 40.21
C ARG A 5 -16.61 14.14 40.24
N LYS A 6 -16.83 13.56 41.42
CA LYS A 6 -17.24 12.16 41.59
C LYS A 6 -18.67 11.90 41.10
N ARG A 7 -19.60 12.84 41.34
CA ARG A 7 -20.96 12.76 40.79
C ARG A 7 -20.96 12.85 39.26
N LEU A 8 -20.22 13.78 38.66
CA LEU A 8 -20.11 13.87 37.20
C LEU A 8 -19.51 12.60 36.58
N PHE A 9 -18.48 12.02 37.20
CA PHE A 9 -17.89 10.77 36.74
C PHE A 9 -18.91 9.61 36.83
N TYR A 10 -19.72 9.56 37.88
CA TYR A 10 -20.76 8.55 38.02
C TYR A 10 -21.92 8.74 37.03
N THR A 11 -22.29 10.00 36.70
CA THR A 11 -23.34 10.26 35.70
C THR A 11 -22.87 9.96 34.27
N VAL A 12 -21.59 10.19 33.96
CA VAL A 12 -21.00 9.87 32.64
C VAL A 12 -20.78 8.36 32.49
N TYR A 13 -20.29 7.68 33.53
CA TYR A 13 -20.09 6.22 33.51
C TYR A 13 -21.43 5.46 33.51
N ARG A 14 -22.48 6.00 34.16
CA ARG A 14 -23.84 5.44 34.10
C ARG A 14 -24.50 5.65 32.74
N LYS A 15 -24.12 6.69 31.97
CA LYS A 15 -24.52 6.84 30.56
C LYS A 15 -23.86 5.75 29.69
N GLY A 16 -22.56 5.53 29.83
CA GLY A 16 -21.87 4.44 29.10
C GLY A 16 -22.34 3.03 29.47
N ALA A 17 -22.73 2.79 30.73
CA ALA A 17 -23.30 1.52 31.17
C ALA A 17 -24.77 1.32 30.70
N LEU A 18 -25.53 2.40 30.54
CA LEU A 18 -26.86 2.36 29.93
C LEU A 18 -26.76 2.14 28.41
N ASP A 19 -25.80 2.77 27.75
CA ASP A 19 -25.55 2.55 26.32
C ASP A 19 -25.08 1.12 26.05
N GLY A 20 -24.26 0.52 26.93
CA GLY A 20 -23.87 -0.90 26.86
C GLY A 20 -24.99 -1.90 27.19
N LEU A 21 -25.97 -1.52 28.03
CA LEU A 21 -27.18 -2.31 28.26
C LEU A 21 -28.17 -2.18 27.10
N LEU A 22 -28.28 -1.00 26.50
CA LEU A 22 -29.02 -0.76 25.26
C LEU A 22 -28.41 -1.53 24.08
N ASP A 23 -27.09 -1.65 24.02
CA ASP A 23 -26.38 -2.45 23.02
C ASP A 23 -26.63 -3.96 23.18
N ARG A 24 -26.77 -4.46 24.41
CA ARG A 24 -27.19 -5.86 24.64
C ARG A 24 -28.69 -6.07 24.42
N CYS A 25 -29.51 -5.05 24.68
CA CYS A 25 -30.91 -5.02 24.28
C CYS A 25 -31.10 -4.74 22.78
N ARG A 26 -30.04 -4.49 21.99
CA ARG A 26 -30.07 -4.25 20.53
C ARG A 26 -30.46 -5.51 19.72
N SER A 27 -30.68 -6.63 20.41
CA SER A 27 -31.38 -7.82 19.90
C SER A 27 -32.91 -7.75 20.05
N PHE A 28 -33.47 -6.67 20.61
CA PHE A 28 -34.88 -6.33 20.48
C PHE A 28 -35.14 -5.87 19.04
N SER A 29 -35.35 -6.84 18.15
CA SER A 29 -35.96 -6.56 16.86
C SER A 29 -37.23 -5.75 17.09
N VAL A 30 -37.47 -4.74 16.24
CA VAL A 30 -38.74 -4.01 16.15
C VAL A 30 -39.94 -4.98 16.22
N LYS A 31 -39.79 -6.17 15.63
CA LYS A 31 -40.76 -7.27 15.67
C LYS A 31 -41.12 -7.71 17.11
N TRP A 32 -40.15 -7.80 18.02
CA TRP A 32 -40.37 -8.18 19.42
C TRP A 32 -41.10 -7.11 20.22
N ALA A 33 -40.84 -5.84 19.95
CA ALA A 33 -41.56 -4.74 20.58
C ALA A 33 -43.02 -4.66 20.12
N PHE A 34 -43.28 -4.87 18.83
CA PHE A 34 -44.63 -5.00 18.29
C PHE A 34 -45.36 -6.23 18.88
N LEU A 35 -44.68 -7.39 18.96
CA LEU A 35 -45.24 -8.59 19.58
C LEU A 35 -45.57 -8.35 21.06
N PHE A 36 -44.68 -7.73 21.83
CA PHE A 36 -44.93 -7.44 23.24
C PHE A 36 -46.12 -6.47 23.42
N SER A 37 -46.19 -5.41 22.61
CA SER A 37 -47.31 -4.47 22.64
C SER A 37 -48.65 -5.12 22.26
N THR A 38 -48.67 -6.00 21.25
CA THR A 38 -49.87 -6.76 20.86
C THR A 38 -50.29 -7.75 21.94
N ILE A 39 -49.36 -8.50 22.54
CA ILE A 39 -49.63 -9.43 23.64
C ILE A 39 -50.19 -8.67 24.85
N LEU A 40 -49.63 -7.50 25.19
CA LEU A 40 -50.13 -6.68 26.30
C LEU A 40 -51.56 -6.17 26.02
N SER A 41 -51.85 -5.80 24.77
CA SER A 41 -53.19 -5.36 24.37
C SER A 41 -54.22 -6.50 24.41
N LEU A 42 -53.84 -7.71 24.00
CA LEU A 42 -54.66 -8.92 24.06
C LEU A 42 -54.91 -9.36 25.51
N PHE A 43 -53.90 -9.23 26.37
CA PHE A 43 -54.04 -9.46 27.80
C PHE A 43 -55.01 -8.45 28.43
N GLY A 44 -54.92 -7.16 28.08
CA GLY A 44 -55.87 -6.13 28.51
C GLY A 44 -57.32 -6.42 28.06
N ILE A 45 -57.51 -6.88 26.81
CA ILE A 45 -58.82 -7.31 26.30
C ILE A 45 -59.34 -8.53 27.07
N SER A 46 -58.47 -9.50 27.35
CA SER A 46 -58.82 -10.72 28.08
C SER A 46 -59.24 -10.40 29.52
N CYS A 47 -58.53 -9.51 30.21
CA CYS A 47 -58.92 -9.05 31.55
C CYS A 47 -60.26 -8.30 31.55
N ALA A 48 -60.59 -7.55 30.49
CA ALA A 48 -61.87 -6.86 30.38
C ALA A 48 -63.05 -7.80 30.13
N THR A 49 -62.85 -8.92 29.41
CA THR A 49 -63.90 -9.94 29.15
C THR A 49 -64.41 -10.62 30.42
N ILE A 50 -63.60 -10.68 31.47
CA ILE A 50 -63.95 -11.30 32.76
C ILE A 50 -64.92 -10.41 33.56
N PHE A 51 -64.92 -9.10 33.33
CA PHE A 51 -65.63 -8.14 34.17
C PHE A 51 -66.94 -7.64 33.53
N GLU A 52 -66.94 -7.31 32.23
CA GLU A 52 -68.14 -6.82 31.55
C GLU A 52 -68.04 -6.94 30.02
N VAL A 53 -68.98 -7.67 29.39
CA VAL A 53 -68.97 -7.91 27.92
C VAL A 53 -69.16 -6.62 27.11
N SER A 54 -69.84 -5.62 27.69
CA SER A 54 -70.07 -4.30 27.07
C SER A 54 -68.78 -3.48 26.90
N LEU A 55 -67.78 -3.69 27.77
CA LEU A 55 -66.46 -3.06 27.71
C LEU A 55 -65.59 -3.69 26.62
N VAL A 56 -65.76 -4.98 26.34
CA VAL A 56 -65.00 -5.71 25.31
C VAL A 56 -65.25 -5.11 23.92
N SER A 57 -66.50 -4.79 23.59
CA SER A 57 -66.85 -4.17 22.30
C SER A 57 -66.30 -2.74 22.15
N LEU A 58 -66.16 -2.01 23.25
CA LEU A 58 -65.59 -0.66 23.26
C LEU A 58 -64.06 -0.71 23.12
N ILE A 59 -63.42 -1.63 23.82
CA ILE A 59 -61.97 -1.84 23.76
C ILE A 59 -61.56 -2.39 22.39
N SER A 60 -62.33 -3.31 21.79
CA SER A 60 -62.04 -3.84 20.45
C SER A 60 -62.23 -2.78 19.36
N LEU A 61 -63.25 -1.93 19.47
CA LEU A 61 -63.48 -0.85 18.51
C LEU A 61 -62.40 0.23 18.64
N CYS A 62 -61.99 0.56 19.86
CA CYS A 62 -60.87 1.46 20.10
C CYS A 62 -59.52 0.87 19.63
N SER A 63 -59.25 -0.42 19.82
CA SER A 63 -58.00 -1.02 19.35
C SER A 63 -57.92 -1.07 17.81
N VAL A 64 -59.02 -1.34 17.11
CA VAL A 64 -59.09 -1.29 15.64
C VAL A 64 -58.90 0.15 15.12
N LEU A 65 -59.58 1.13 15.72
CA LEU A 65 -59.41 2.54 15.35
C LEU A 65 -57.99 3.03 15.62
N ALA A 66 -57.37 2.55 16.69
CA ALA A 66 -56.05 2.97 17.07
C ALA A 66 -54.95 2.29 16.21
N LEU A 67 -55.17 1.06 15.75
CA LEU A 67 -54.37 0.42 14.68
C LEU A 67 -54.46 1.18 13.35
N LEU A 68 -55.65 1.61 12.95
CA LEU A 68 -55.85 2.44 11.75
C LEU A 68 -55.16 3.81 11.90
N ALA A 69 -55.21 4.42 13.08
CA ALA A 69 -54.56 5.70 13.35
C ALA A 69 -53.02 5.60 13.40
N ILE A 70 -52.46 4.48 13.86
CA ILE A 70 -51.01 4.20 13.80
C ILE A 70 -50.52 4.17 12.35
N GLY A 71 -51.31 3.60 11.44
CA GLY A 71 -50.98 3.55 10.01
C GLY A 71 -51.07 4.91 9.30
N LEU A 72 -51.98 5.79 9.72
CA LEU A 72 -52.31 7.00 8.97
C LEU A 72 -51.69 8.30 9.53
N LEU A 73 -51.52 8.43 10.85
CA LEU A 73 -51.21 9.73 11.49
C LEU A 73 -49.89 9.73 12.27
N ARG A 74 -49.11 8.64 12.23
CA ARG A 74 -47.93 8.46 13.11
C ARG A 74 -48.37 8.62 14.59
N SER A 75 -47.44 8.87 15.51
CA SER A 75 -47.63 8.80 16.97
C SER A 75 -48.73 9.70 17.59
N THR A 76 -49.30 10.64 16.84
CA THR A 76 -50.26 11.63 17.37
C THR A 76 -51.71 11.15 17.34
N GLY A 77 -52.09 10.30 16.38
CA GLY A 77 -53.48 9.81 16.24
C GLY A 77 -53.95 8.92 17.40
N TYR A 78 -53.04 8.13 17.96
CA TYR A 78 -53.34 7.20 19.06
C TYR A 78 -53.54 7.93 20.40
N LEU A 79 -52.87 9.07 20.62
CA LEU A 79 -53.00 9.88 21.83
C LEU A 79 -54.37 10.54 21.92
N ILE A 80 -54.94 10.92 20.78
CA ILE A 80 -56.29 11.49 20.68
C ILE A 80 -57.35 10.41 20.96
N ILE A 81 -57.19 9.21 20.41
CA ILE A 81 -58.14 8.11 20.58
C ILE A 81 -58.09 7.52 21.99
N SER A 82 -56.90 7.37 22.59
CA SER A 82 -56.75 6.85 23.96
C SER A 82 -57.20 7.86 25.02
N SER A 83 -56.94 9.15 24.81
CA SER A 83 -57.49 10.23 25.65
C SER A 83 -59.02 10.27 25.55
N GLY A 84 -59.59 10.10 24.35
CA GLY A 84 -61.02 9.96 24.14
C GLY A 84 -61.62 8.73 24.83
N PHE A 85 -60.93 7.58 24.79
CA PHE A 85 -61.35 6.36 25.48
C PHE A 85 -61.34 6.52 27.01
N LEU A 86 -60.30 7.15 27.59
CA LEU A 86 -60.24 7.43 29.03
C LEU A 86 -61.34 8.40 29.48
N LEU A 87 -61.62 9.44 28.69
CA LEU A 87 -62.73 10.37 28.95
C LEU A 87 -64.09 9.64 28.89
N LEU A 88 -64.35 8.87 27.84
CA LEU A 88 -65.60 8.11 27.70
C LEU A 88 -65.76 7.05 28.80
N TYR A 89 -64.67 6.40 29.20
CA TYR A 89 -64.66 5.43 30.31
C TYR A 89 -64.96 6.09 31.65
N TYR A 90 -64.36 7.26 31.92
CA TYR A 90 -64.60 8.04 33.13
C TYR A 90 -66.05 8.58 33.20
N PHE A 91 -66.60 9.05 32.09
CA PHE A 91 -67.97 9.57 32.04
C PHE A 91 -69.06 8.49 32.09
N LYS A 92 -68.75 7.25 31.65
CA LYS A 92 -69.72 6.15 31.61
C LYS A 92 -69.84 5.38 32.94
N GLN A 93 -68.98 5.60 33.92
CA GLN A 93 -69.05 4.94 35.22
C GLN A 93 -69.99 5.67 36.19
N PRO A 94 -71.18 5.13 36.54
CA PRO A 94 -72.04 5.71 37.57
C PRO A 94 -71.45 5.51 38.98
N ALA A 95 -71.80 6.43 39.89
CA ALA A 95 -71.22 6.69 41.21
C ALA A 95 -71.32 5.58 42.29
N HIS A 96 -71.45 4.30 41.94
CA HIS A 96 -71.45 3.19 42.90
C HIS A 96 -70.37 2.17 42.54
N PHE A 97 -69.15 2.36 43.09
CA PHE A 97 -68.05 1.42 42.90
C PHE A 97 -67.48 0.86 44.21
N SER A 98 -67.27 -0.46 44.22
CA SER A 98 -66.45 -1.18 45.19
C SER A 98 -64.96 -0.97 44.87
N LEU A 99 -64.11 -0.89 45.91
CA LEU A 99 -62.65 -0.71 45.79
C LEU A 99 -61.97 -1.73 44.86
N PHE A 100 -62.59 -2.89 44.68
CA PHE A 100 -62.07 -3.95 43.82
C PHE A 100 -62.09 -3.55 42.33
N SER A 101 -63.14 -2.87 41.86
CA SER A 101 -63.23 -2.53 40.43
C SER A 101 -62.36 -1.33 40.05
N SER A 102 -62.14 -0.39 40.96
CA SER A 102 -61.23 0.74 40.70
C SER A 102 -59.79 0.25 40.55
N PHE A 103 -59.37 -0.75 41.33
CA PHE A 103 -58.05 -1.39 41.20
C PHE A 103 -57.82 -2.01 39.81
N TRP A 104 -58.81 -2.74 39.28
CA TRP A 104 -58.70 -3.34 37.94
C TRP A 104 -58.71 -2.30 36.81
N SER A 105 -59.51 -1.23 36.94
CA SER A 105 -59.51 -0.13 35.97
C SER A 105 -58.17 0.60 35.93
N LEU A 106 -57.54 0.79 37.09
CA LEU A 106 -56.22 1.39 37.21
C LEU A 106 -55.15 0.48 36.58
N GLY A 107 -55.24 -0.84 36.80
CA GLY A 107 -54.35 -1.83 36.16
C GLY A 107 -54.45 -1.83 34.64
N LEU A 108 -55.66 -1.72 34.08
CA LEU A 108 -55.87 -1.58 32.63
C LEU A 108 -55.30 -0.26 32.09
N ALA A 109 -55.49 0.85 32.79
CA ALA A 109 -54.90 2.13 32.39
C ALA A 109 -53.36 2.10 32.41
N ILE A 110 -52.77 1.53 33.47
CA ILE A 110 -51.30 1.41 33.59
C ILE A 110 -50.74 0.50 32.50
N SER A 111 -51.36 -0.64 32.22
CA SER A 111 -50.88 -1.55 31.16
C SER A 111 -50.93 -0.91 29.76
N LEU A 112 -51.97 -0.14 29.45
CA LEU A 112 -52.06 0.61 28.20
C LEU A 112 -50.97 1.69 28.09
N VAL A 113 -50.73 2.43 29.17
CA VAL A 113 -49.67 3.46 29.21
C VAL A 113 -48.28 2.83 29.09
N LEU A 114 -48.04 1.67 29.72
CA LEU A 114 -46.77 0.95 29.63
C LEU A 114 -46.52 0.42 28.21
N SER A 115 -47.54 -0.16 27.57
CA SER A 115 -47.47 -0.61 26.18
C SER A 115 -47.12 0.53 25.22
N TRP A 116 -47.69 1.72 25.46
CA TRP A 116 -47.41 2.93 24.70
C TRP A 116 -45.99 3.45 24.90
N ALA A 117 -45.51 3.50 26.14
CA ALA A 117 -44.14 3.94 26.45
C ALA A 117 -43.09 3.06 25.77
N ILE A 118 -43.31 1.74 25.73
CA ILE A 118 -42.45 0.79 25.04
C ILE A 118 -42.49 1.03 23.53
N PHE A 119 -43.69 1.22 22.96
CA PHE A 119 -43.86 1.44 21.51
C PHE A 119 -43.19 2.73 21.01
N LEU A 120 -43.40 3.86 21.70
CA LEU A 120 -42.74 5.12 21.38
C LEU A 120 -41.22 5.05 21.55
N GLY A 121 -40.77 4.37 22.62
CA GLY A 121 -39.34 4.12 22.84
C GLY A 121 -38.71 3.40 21.65
N CYS A 122 -39.38 2.36 21.13
CA CYS A 122 -38.89 1.62 19.98
C CYS A 122 -38.86 2.43 18.68
N ILE A 123 -39.90 3.24 18.39
CA ILE A 123 -39.88 4.10 17.19
C ILE A 123 -38.73 5.12 17.26
N SER A 124 -38.52 5.74 18.41
CA SER A 124 -37.43 6.71 18.58
C SER A 124 -36.05 6.06 18.45
N LEU A 125 -35.89 4.81 18.90
CA LEU A 125 -34.64 4.07 18.74
C LEU A 125 -34.37 3.71 17.27
N VAL A 126 -35.39 3.28 16.53
CA VAL A 126 -35.26 2.98 15.09
C VAL A 126 -34.89 4.24 14.29
N GLU A 127 -35.55 5.37 14.57
CA GLU A 127 -35.27 6.62 13.87
C GLU A 127 -33.83 7.12 14.13
N LYS A 128 -33.30 6.91 15.35
CA LYS A 128 -31.90 7.21 15.67
C LYS A 128 -30.94 6.27 14.94
N GLU A 129 -31.25 4.98 14.90
CA GLU A 129 -30.42 3.98 14.20
C GLU A 129 -30.38 4.25 12.69
N ASP A 130 -31.52 4.60 12.10
CA ASP A 130 -31.59 4.98 10.68
C ASP A 130 -30.80 6.27 10.40
N LEU A 131 -30.83 7.24 11.33
CA LEU A 131 -30.03 8.47 11.21
C LEU A 131 -28.52 8.17 11.29
N GLU A 132 -28.09 7.36 12.25
CA GLU A 132 -26.69 6.94 12.42
C GLU A 132 -26.18 6.19 11.18
N LYS A 133 -26.95 5.20 10.70
CA LYS A 133 -26.60 4.46 9.48
C LYS A 133 -26.51 5.36 8.26
N ASN A 134 -27.42 6.32 8.11
CA ASN A 134 -27.37 7.27 7.00
C ASN A 134 -26.16 8.21 7.10
N GLN A 135 -25.75 8.59 8.30
CA GLN A 135 -24.52 9.36 8.51
C GLN A 135 -23.29 8.53 8.14
N ASP A 136 -23.19 7.29 8.62
CA ASP A 136 -22.08 6.38 8.29
C ASP A 136 -22.00 6.10 6.79
N LEU A 137 -23.14 5.84 6.13
CA LEU A 137 -23.19 5.66 4.67
C LEU A 137 -22.74 6.92 3.92
N SER A 138 -23.14 8.11 4.39
CA SER A 138 -22.73 9.37 3.77
C SER A 138 -21.22 9.62 3.93
N GLN A 139 -20.65 9.23 5.08
CA GLN A 139 -19.22 9.35 5.33
C GLN A 139 -18.43 8.36 4.47
N LEU A 140 -18.85 7.09 4.43
CA LEU A 140 -18.23 6.07 3.58
C LEU A 140 -18.29 6.45 2.09
N THR A 141 -19.40 7.06 1.65
CA THR A 141 -19.55 7.55 0.27
C THR A 141 -18.56 8.68 -0.03
N ARG A 142 -18.33 9.60 0.92
CA ARG A 142 -17.32 10.67 0.76
C ARG A 142 -15.92 10.09 0.71
N ASP A 143 -15.58 9.20 1.64
CA ASP A 143 -14.28 8.54 1.69
C ASP A 143 -14.00 7.78 0.39
N TYR A 144 -15.01 7.09 -0.15
CA TYR A 144 -14.91 6.41 -1.44
C TYR A 144 -14.68 7.39 -2.59
N SER A 145 -15.40 8.52 -2.63
CA SER A 145 -15.22 9.54 -3.67
C SER A 145 -13.84 10.21 -3.60
N ASP A 146 -13.32 10.47 -2.39
CA ASP A 146 -11.99 11.04 -2.19
C ASP A 146 -10.90 10.06 -2.62
N LEU A 147 -11.07 8.77 -2.31
CA LEU A 147 -10.17 7.71 -2.76
C LEU A 147 -10.17 7.58 -4.28
N GLN A 148 -11.34 7.69 -4.92
CA GLN A 148 -11.46 7.65 -6.38
C GLN A 148 -10.73 8.83 -7.02
N VAL A 149 -10.91 10.06 -6.52
CA VAL A 149 -10.20 11.25 -7.03
C VAL A 149 -8.69 11.12 -6.84
N ALA A 150 -8.23 10.61 -5.69
CA ALA A 150 -6.81 10.38 -5.45
C ALA A 150 -6.22 9.33 -6.42
N TYR A 151 -6.97 8.25 -6.67
CA TYR A 151 -6.58 7.22 -7.62
C TYR A 151 -6.49 7.76 -9.05
N ASP A 152 -7.50 8.50 -9.51
CA ASP A 152 -7.52 9.10 -10.85
C ASP A 152 -6.36 10.09 -11.05
N LYS A 153 -6.05 10.87 -10.01
CA LYS A 153 -4.89 11.77 -10.01
C LYS A 153 -3.58 10.98 -10.18
N LEU A 154 -3.36 9.93 -9.39
CA LEU A 154 -2.16 9.09 -9.49
C LEU A 154 -2.05 8.42 -10.87
N LEU A 155 -3.18 8.02 -11.44
CA LEU A 155 -3.23 7.39 -12.77
C LEU A 155 -2.85 8.40 -13.86
N SER A 156 -3.32 9.65 -13.75
CA SER A 156 -2.94 10.74 -14.66
C SER A 156 -1.46 11.12 -14.54
N GLU A 157 -0.92 11.20 -13.31
CA GLU A 157 0.50 11.49 -13.08
C GLU A 157 1.39 10.38 -13.66
N LYS A 158 1.01 9.10 -13.46
CA LYS A 158 1.72 7.98 -14.08
C LYS A 158 1.67 8.01 -15.60
N ALA A 159 0.52 8.33 -16.20
CA ALA A 159 0.42 8.45 -17.65
C ALA A 159 1.38 9.53 -18.19
N THR A 160 1.41 10.71 -17.56
CA THR A 160 2.34 11.79 -17.97
C THR A 160 3.81 11.41 -17.80
N ALA A 161 4.15 10.65 -16.75
CA ALA A 161 5.51 10.15 -16.54
C ALA A 161 5.90 9.11 -17.60
N CYS A 162 4.99 8.21 -17.98
CA CYS A 162 5.19 7.26 -19.06
C CYS A 162 5.42 7.98 -20.40
N ASP A 163 4.58 8.95 -20.75
CA ASP A 163 4.72 9.74 -21.99
C ASP A 163 6.07 10.48 -22.04
N PHE A 164 6.54 10.99 -20.89
CA PHE A 164 7.85 11.64 -20.81
C PHE A 164 9.00 10.64 -21.04
N LEU A 165 8.91 9.45 -20.42
CA LEU A 165 9.93 8.41 -20.58
C LEU A 165 9.95 7.85 -22.01
N GLU A 166 8.79 7.71 -22.64
CA GLU A 166 8.66 7.28 -24.03
C GLU A 166 9.32 8.28 -24.97
N LYS A 167 9.00 9.57 -24.86
CA LYS A 167 9.66 10.64 -25.64
C LYS A 167 11.17 10.67 -25.45
N ARG A 168 11.64 10.41 -24.23
CA ARG A 168 13.08 10.34 -23.93
C ARG A 168 13.72 9.09 -24.51
N ALA A 169 13.03 7.97 -24.53
CA ALA A 169 13.50 6.74 -25.16
C ALA A 169 13.63 6.94 -26.68
N GLU A 170 12.61 7.53 -27.32
CA GLU A 170 12.63 7.87 -28.74
C GLU A 170 13.79 8.82 -29.08
N SER A 171 14.02 9.88 -28.28
CA SER A 171 15.13 10.80 -28.53
C SER A 171 16.50 10.11 -28.42
N LEU A 172 16.67 9.25 -27.42
CA LEU A 172 17.90 8.47 -27.25
C LEU A 172 18.09 7.46 -28.39
N GLU A 173 17.02 6.88 -28.91
CA GLU A 173 17.09 5.99 -30.07
C GLU A 173 17.51 6.75 -31.33
N CYS A 174 16.99 7.96 -31.55
CA CYS A 174 17.45 8.84 -32.63
C CYS A 174 18.94 9.19 -32.49
N GLU A 175 19.40 9.56 -31.30
CA GLU A 175 20.82 9.84 -31.04
C GLU A 175 21.71 8.60 -31.29
N LEU A 176 21.27 7.42 -30.86
CA LEU A 176 21.97 6.16 -31.13
C LEU A 176 22.04 5.83 -32.62
N GLN A 177 20.96 6.06 -33.36
CA GLN A 177 20.97 5.90 -34.82
C GLN A 177 21.94 6.86 -35.48
N GLN A 178 21.97 8.13 -35.04
CA GLN A 178 22.93 9.12 -35.55
C GLN A 178 24.37 8.71 -35.27
N CYS A 179 24.68 8.27 -34.05
CA CYS A 179 26.00 7.74 -33.68
C CYS A 179 26.39 6.52 -34.53
N ARG A 180 25.45 5.61 -34.81
CA ARG A 180 25.68 4.44 -35.69
C ARG A 180 26.02 4.86 -37.12
N VAL A 181 25.36 5.89 -37.65
CA VAL A 181 25.66 6.42 -38.99
C VAL A 181 27.05 7.03 -39.01
N GLN A 182 27.39 7.88 -38.03
CA GLN A 182 28.71 8.48 -37.92
C GLN A 182 29.82 7.43 -37.77
N LEU A 183 29.59 6.37 -36.99
CA LEU A 183 30.53 5.26 -36.86
C LEU A 183 30.76 4.53 -38.19
N LYS A 184 29.69 4.27 -38.96
CA LYS A 184 29.81 3.66 -40.30
C LYS A 184 30.59 4.56 -41.27
N GLU A 185 30.39 5.87 -41.21
CA GLU A 185 31.15 6.82 -42.02
C GLU A 185 32.63 6.85 -41.61
N ALA A 186 32.93 6.84 -40.30
CA ALA A 186 34.29 6.78 -39.80
C ALA A 186 35.01 5.49 -40.22
N LEU A 187 34.33 4.34 -40.14
CA LEU A 187 34.85 3.07 -40.63
C LEU A 187 35.15 3.11 -42.13
N ARG A 188 34.25 3.65 -42.95
CA ARG A 188 34.51 3.84 -44.39
C ARG A 188 35.75 4.71 -44.63
N LYS A 189 35.90 5.81 -43.89
CA LYS A 189 37.09 6.68 -43.98
C LYS A 189 38.36 5.92 -43.59
N GLN A 190 38.31 5.08 -42.55
CA GLN A 190 39.43 4.24 -42.17
C GLN A 190 39.78 3.23 -43.26
N ASP A 191 38.79 2.61 -43.90
CA ASP A 191 39.01 1.67 -45.00
C ASP A 191 39.72 2.37 -46.19
N TYR A 192 39.28 3.59 -46.56
CA TYR A 192 39.95 4.38 -47.59
C TYR A 192 41.40 4.70 -47.22
N LEU A 193 41.66 5.19 -46.00
CA LEU A 193 43.02 5.47 -45.54
C LEU A 193 43.90 4.21 -45.51
N SER A 194 43.34 3.07 -45.16
CA SER A 194 44.08 1.80 -45.16
C SER A 194 44.45 1.35 -46.58
N SER A 195 43.56 1.58 -47.56
CA SER A 195 43.83 1.34 -48.96
C SER A 195 44.91 2.29 -49.48
N ASP A 196 44.84 3.58 -49.15
CA ASP A 196 45.84 4.58 -49.55
C ASP A 196 47.22 4.26 -48.97
N LEU A 197 47.28 3.87 -47.69
CA LEU A 197 48.54 3.43 -47.05
C LEU A 197 49.14 2.22 -47.76
N LYS A 198 48.32 1.28 -48.22
CA LYS A 198 48.79 0.13 -49.00
C LYS A 198 49.38 0.58 -50.33
N VAL A 199 48.71 1.47 -51.06
CA VAL A 199 49.22 2.02 -52.32
C VAL A 199 50.54 2.76 -52.09
N LEU A 200 50.66 3.57 -51.04
CA LEU A 200 51.91 4.28 -50.71
C LEU A 200 53.02 3.30 -50.32
N SER A 201 52.69 2.21 -49.61
CA SER A 201 53.65 1.15 -49.31
C SER A 201 54.15 0.48 -50.58
N ASP A 202 53.25 0.14 -51.50
CA ASP A 202 53.57 -0.51 -52.78
C ASP A 202 54.43 0.42 -53.68
N GLN A 203 54.13 1.72 -53.70
CA GLN A 203 54.95 2.74 -54.38
C GLN A 203 56.34 2.86 -53.76
N LYS A 204 56.44 2.88 -52.43
CA LYS A 204 57.73 2.90 -51.73
C LYS A 204 58.57 1.68 -52.08
N THR A 205 57.97 0.48 -52.11
CA THR A 205 58.71 -0.73 -52.50
C THR A 205 59.16 -0.67 -53.95
N ALA A 206 58.32 -0.18 -54.87
CA ALA A 206 58.70 0.01 -56.27
C ALA A 206 59.88 1.00 -56.42
N TRP A 207 59.84 2.15 -55.72
CA TRP A 207 60.95 3.11 -55.76
C TRP A 207 62.25 2.56 -55.15
N LEU A 208 62.16 1.73 -54.12
CA LEU A 208 63.34 1.06 -53.56
C LEU A 208 63.93 0.04 -54.54
N GLU A 209 63.10 -0.68 -55.28
CA GLU A 209 63.52 -1.58 -56.35
C GLU A 209 64.18 -0.81 -57.51
N ASP A 210 63.55 0.27 -57.97
CA ASP A 210 64.09 1.16 -58.99
C ASP A 210 65.44 1.75 -58.56
N TYR A 211 65.53 2.26 -57.33
CA TYR A 211 66.77 2.79 -56.77
C TYR A 211 67.85 1.71 -56.66
N ALA A 212 67.51 0.50 -56.20
CA ALA A 212 68.46 -0.61 -56.13
C ALA A 212 68.97 -1.00 -57.53
N SER A 213 68.10 -1.00 -58.55
CA SER A 213 68.48 -1.26 -59.94
C SER A 213 69.43 -0.18 -60.47
N LEU A 214 69.11 1.10 -60.24
CA LEU A 214 69.92 2.23 -60.66
C LEU A 214 71.27 2.25 -59.93
N HIS A 215 71.28 1.93 -58.63
CA HIS A 215 72.49 1.85 -57.83
C HIS A 215 73.40 0.71 -58.30
N ASN A 216 72.83 -0.45 -58.62
CA ASN A 216 73.58 -1.57 -59.20
C ASN A 216 74.14 -1.21 -60.59
N GLU A 217 73.39 -0.46 -61.40
CA GLU A 217 73.86 0.04 -62.69
C GLU A 217 74.97 1.10 -62.54
N TYR A 218 74.83 2.02 -61.59
CA TYR A 218 75.87 2.98 -61.23
C TYR A 218 77.14 2.27 -60.76
N LEU A 219 77.02 1.29 -59.85
CA LEU A 219 78.15 0.48 -59.41
C LEU A 219 78.81 -0.24 -60.58
N ARG A 220 78.03 -0.81 -61.51
CA ARG A 220 78.55 -1.44 -62.73
C ARG A 220 79.33 -0.47 -63.62
N LEU A 221 78.85 0.76 -63.78
CA LEU A 221 79.51 1.80 -64.57
C LEU A 221 80.79 2.32 -63.87
N VAL A 222 80.74 2.52 -62.55
CA VAL A 222 81.90 2.99 -61.76
C VAL A 222 82.97 1.90 -61.60
N SER A 223 82.58 0.63 -61.48
CA SER A 223 83.52 -0.50 -61.45
C SER A 223 84.02 -0.92 -62.85
N GLY A 224 83.36 -0.44 -63.91
CA GLY A 224 83.68 -0.78 -65.29
C GLY A 224 84.72 0.14 -65.95
N ASP A 225 84.87 1.37 -65.45
CA ASP A 225 85.81 2.38 -65.97
C ASP A 225 86.81 2.84 -64.90
N GLU A 226 87.89 2.07 -64.70
CA GLU A 226 89.01 2.43 -63.82
C GLU A 226 89.88 3.60 -64.35
N THR A 227 89.49 4.32 -65.41
CA THR A 227 90.38 5.29 -66.09
C THR A 227 89.86 6.70 -66.33
N THR A 228 88.76 7.14 -65.71
CA THR A 228 88.32 8.54 -65.84
C THR A 228 88.04 9.21 -64.50
N SER A 229 89.00 10.02 -64.04
CA SER A 229 88.91 10.89 -62.87
C SER A 229 87.81 11.94 -63.04
N LEU A 230 86.82 11.93 -62.15
CA LEU A 230 85.59 12.72 -62.32
C LEU A 230 85.23 13.52 -61.06
N PHE A 231 86.16 14.34 -60.57
CA PHE A 231 85.81 15.51 -59.73
C PHE A 231 86.82 16.64 -59.92
N SER A 232 86.53 17.60 -60.82
CA SER A 232 87.40 18.74 -61.18
C SER A 232 86.92 20.11 -60.67
N TRP A 233 85.92 20.15 -59.79
CA TRP A 233 85.21 21.40 -59.42
C TRP A 233 85.31 21.83 -57.94
N VAL A 234 86.42 21.50 -57.27
CA VAL A 234 86.74 22.10 -55.97
C VAL A 234 88.10 22.79 -56.04
N SER A 235 88.20 23.85 -56.87
CA SER A 235 89.18 24.92 -56.65
C SER A 235 88.86 26.18 -57.47
N ALA A 236 89.10 27.33 -56.83
CA ALA A 236 88.93 28.74 -57.24
C ALA A 236 87.55 29.37 -56.95
N SER A 237 87.41 30.56 -56.38
CA SER A 237 88.30 31.59 -55.80
C SER A 237 87.38 32.65 -55.14
N PRO A 238 87.82 33.40 -54.12
CA PRO A 238 87.02 34.43 -53.43
C PRO A 238 87.07 35.82 -54.12
N VAL A 239 86.18 36.70 -53.63
CA VAL A 239 86.14 38.18 -53.75
C VAL A 239 85.47 38.80 -54.98
N VAL A 240 84.33 39.49 -54.75
CA VAL A 240 84.09 40.87 -55.23
C VAL A 240 83.23 41.61 -54.20
N THR A 241 83.82 42.61 -53.55
CA THR A 241 83.13 43.74 -52.89
C THR A 241 82.98 44.87 -53.90
N SER A 242 81.76 45.39 -54.10
CA SER A 242 81.57 46.72 -54.71
C SER A 242 80.17 47.30 -54.40
N SER A 243 80.13 48.24 -53.46
CA SER A 243 79.37 49.49 -53.52
C SER A 243 77.95 49.44 -54.14
N LYS A 244 76.95 49.03 -53.35
CA LYS A 244 75.54 49.39 -53.60
C LYS A 244 74.69 49.36 -52.31
N ASP A 245 75.29 49.75 -51.18
CA ASP A 245 74.77 49.36 -49.87
C ASP A 245 73.49 50.05 -49.39
N ASN A 246 72.97 51.10 -50.03
CA ASN A 246 71.79 51.81 -49.47
C ASN A 246 70.43 51.38 -50.06
N SER A 247 70.41 50.95 -51.33
CA SER A 247 69.22 50.42 -52.01
C SER A 247 68.93 48.99 -51.56
N ASP A 248 69.99 48.17 -51.52
CA ASP A 248 69.87 46.76 -51.16
C ASP A 248 69.56 46.63 -49.67
N MET A 249 70.12 47.50 -48.81
CA MET A 249 69.82 47.52 -47.37
C MET A 249 68.35 47.90 -47.07
N GLN A 250 67.72 48.79 -47.85
CA GLN A 250 66.28 49.07 -47.71
C GLN A 250 65.40 47.88 -48.15
N LEU A 251 65.80 47.18 -49.22
CA LEU A 251 65.14 45.94 -49.65
C LEU A 251 65.28 44.84 -48.60
N TRP A 252 66.46 44.69 -47.97
CA TRP A 252 66.68 43.77 -46.87
C TRP A 252 65.85 44.12 -45.63
N VAL A 253 65.74 45.40 -45.27
CA VAL A 253 64.90 45.83 -44.15
C VAL A 253 63.41 45.52 -44.41
N CYS A 254 62.90 45.77 -45.61
CA CYS A 254 61.52 45.42 -45.98
C CYS A 254 61.30 43.89 -45.97
N ALA A 255 62.25 43.12 -46.50
CA ALA A 255 62.17 41.67 -46.49
C ALA A 255 62.22 41.09 -45.07
N VAL A 256 63.02 41.67 -44.16
CA VAL A 256 63.07 41.29 -42.75
C VAL A 256 61.76 41.64 -42.04
N GLN A 257 61.18 42.82 -42.28
CA GLN A 257 59.89 43.21 -41.71
C GLN A 257 58.74 42.31 -42.19
N GLU A 258 58.70 41.96 -43.48
CA GLU A 258 57.70 41.02 -44.00
C GLU A 258 57.84 39.62 -43.37
N LYS A 259 59.08 39.19 -43.10
CA LYS A 259 59.36 37.92 -42.41
C LYS A 259 58.98 37.97 -40.93
N ASP A 260 59.21 39.08 -40.25
CA ASP A 260 58.80 39.29 -38.86
C ASP A 260 57.27 39.31 -38.72
N GLU A 261 56.55 39.94 -39.66
CA GLU A 261 55.08 39.89 -39.69
C GLU A 261 54.56 38.47 -39.93
N LYS A 262 55.16 37.73 -40.86
CA LYS A 262 54.84 36.31 -41.10
C LYS A 262 55.15 35.44 -39.88
N LEU A 263 56.25 35.70 -39.19
CA LEU A 263 56.59 35.01 -37.94
C LEU A 263 55.57 35.30 -36.84
N ARG A 264 55.10 36.54 -36.70
CA ARG A 264 54.02 36.89 -35.76
C ARG A 264 52.69 36.20 -36.09
N LEU A 265 52.33 36.10 -37.38
CA LEU A 265 51.14 35.39 -37.81
C LEU A 265 51.23 33.89 -37.46
N LEU A 266 52.38 33.26 -37.74
CA LEU A 266 52.64 31.88 -37.37
C LEU A 266 52.65 31.67 -35.86
N GLU A 267 53.17 32.62 -35.09
CA GLU A 267 53.16 32.58 -33.62
C GLU A 267 51.73 32.67 -33.07
N ASN A 268 50.87 33.49 -33.68
CA ASN A 268 49.46 33.56 -33.32
C ASN A 268 48.70 32.27 -33.67
N GLU A 269 48.93 31.69 -34.84
CA GLU A 269 48.36 30.38 -35.22
C GLU A 269 48.83 29.27 -34.27
N LEU A 270 50.12 29.25 -33.92
CA LEU A 270 50.68 28.30 -32.95
C LEU A 270 49.99 28.44 -31.58
N ASN A 271 49.74 29.66 -31.12
CA ASN A 271 49.05 29.91 -29.85
C ASN A 271 47.58 29.48 -29.90
N GLN A 272 46.91 29.67 -31.04
CA GLN A 272 45.54 29.22 -31.26
C GLN A 272 45.45 27.69 -31.27
N GLU A 273 46.37 27.01 -31.93
CA GLU A 273 46.46 25.54 -31.91
C GLU A 273 46.81 25.01 -30.52
N ARG A 274 47.68 25.68 -29.76
CA ARG A 274 47.92 25.33 -28.35
C ARG A 274 46.65 25.43 -27.49
N GLN A 275 45.81 26.44 -27.70
CA GLN A 275 44.53 26.56 -27.00
C GLN A 275 43.58 25.42 -27.39
N LYS A 276 43.47 25.10 -28.68
CA LYS A 276 42.66 23.97 -29.15
C LYS A 276 43.13 22.65 -28.54
N ASN A 277 44.45 22.39 -28.54
CA ASN A 277 45.01 21.20 -27.94
C ASN A 277 44.70 21.09 -26.45
N LYS A 278 44.80 22.19 -25.68
CA LYS A 278 44.40 22.18 -24.27
C LYS A 278 42.92 21.82 -24.07
N SER A 279 42.03 22.39 -24.90
CA SER A 279 40.60 22.06 -24.83
C SER A 279 40.29 20.60 -25.19
N LEU A 280 41.04 20.03 -26.12
CA LEU A 280 40.93 18.61 -26.50
C LEU A 280 41.50 17.71 -25.40
N GLU A 281 42.61 18.08 -24.77
CA GLU A 281 43.17 17.37 -23.61
C GLU A 281 42.19 17.35 -22.43
N GLU A 282 41.55 18.48 -22.11
CA GLU A 282 40.50 18.56 -21.09
C GLU A 282 39.30 17.69 -21.44
N SER A 283 38.87 17.70 -22.71
CA SER A 283 37.79 16.85 -23.21
C SER A 283 38.13 15.36 -23.11
N CYS A 284 39.37 14.98 -23.43
CA CYS A 284 39.89 13.62 -23.29
C CYS A 284 39.94 13.19 -21.81
N CYS A 285 40.37 14.07 -20.91
CA CYS A 285 40.36 13.81 -19.47
C CYS A 285 38.92 13.58 -18.95
N ASN A 286 37.96 14.40 -19.37
CA ASN A 286 36.55 14.22 -19.04
C ASN A 286 35.98 12.91 -19.61
N LEU A 287 36.34 12.56 -20.85
CA LEU A 287 35.91 11.30 -21.45
C LEU A 287 36.49 10.10 -20.68
N LYS A 288 37.75 10.18 -20.25
CA LYS A 288 38.42 9.14 -19.45
C LYS A 288 37.71 8.92 -18.11
N ILE A 289 37.26 9.98 -17.44
CA ILE A 289 36.47 9.87 -16.20
C ILE A 289 35.14 9.16 -16.48
N ARG A 290 34.42 9.54 -17.54
CA ARG A 290 33.16 8.88 -17.92
C ARG A 290 33.34 7.40 -18.27
N ILE A 291 34.44 7.05 -18.93
CA ILE A 291 34.77 5.64 -19.22
C ILE A 291 34.98 4.86 -17.92
N GLN A 292 35.69 5.43 -16.94
CA GLN A 292 35.87 4.80 -15.62
C GLN A 292 34.54 4.61 -14.89
N GLU A 293 33.62 5.58 -14.98
CA GLU A 293 32.26 5.43 -14.43
C GLU A 293 31.50 4.28 -15.10
N VAL A 294 31.57 4.19 -16.43
CA VAL A 294 30.94 3.08 -17.18
C VAL A 294 31.54 1.73 -16.81
N ASP A 295 32.86 1.64 -16.65
CA ASP A 295 33.54 0.41 -16.21
C ASP A 295 33.10 0.01 -14.79
N SER A 296 32.91 0.98 -13.90
CA SER A 296 32.39 0.73 -12.54
C SER A 296 30.94 0.25 -12.53
N LEU A 297 30.10 0.75 -13.45
CA LEU A 297 28.73 0.28 -13.62
C LEU A 297 28.70 -1.12 -14.23
N LYS A 298 29.62 -1.41 -15.16
CA LYS A 298 29.76 -2.72 -15.79
C LYS A 298 30.19 -3.78 -14.77
N SER A 299 31.16 -3.49 -13.89
CA SER A 299 31.54 -4.44 -12.83
C SER A 299 30.37 -4.72 -11.88
N ARG A 300 29.62 -3.69 -11.48
CA ARG A 300 28.44 -3.85 -10.64
C ARG A 300 27.32 -4.66 -11.30
N LEU A 301 27.17 -4.53 -12.63
CA LEU A 301 26.22 -5.34 -13.40
C LEU A 301 26.64 -6.82 -13.40
N VAL A 302 27.94 -7.09 -13.58
CA VAL A 302 28.49 -8.45 -13.47
C VAL A 302 28.23 -9.04 -12.08
N ASP A 303 28.45 -8.28 -11.01
CA ASP A 303 28.18 -8.73 -9.64
C ASP A 303 26.70 -9.07 -9.42
N LEU A 304 25.79 -8.23 -9.90
CA LEU A 304 24.35 -8.49 -9.83
C LEU A 304 23.96 -9.72 -10.65
N GLN A 305 24.57 -9.92 -11.81
CA GLN A 305 24.31 -11.09 -12.65
C GLN A 305 24.81 -12.39 -11.99
N LEU A 306 25.96 -12.34 -11.32
CA LEU A 306 26.45 -13.45 -10.49
C LEU A 306 25.47 -13.76 -9.36
N LEU A 307 24.96 -12.73 -8.67
CA LEU A 307 24.02 -12.89 -7.56
C LEU A 307 22.68 -13.49 -8.05
N ILE A 308 22.19 -13.06 -9.21
CA ILE A 308 21.01 -13.66 -9.86
C ILE A 308 21.28 -15.14 -10.17
N SER A 309 22.43 -15.47 -10.77
CA SER A 309 22.77 -16.86 -11.08
C SER A 309 22.89 -17.73 -9.83
N GLU A 310 23.38 -17.18 -8.72
CA GLU A 310 23.43 -17.87 -7.42
C GLU A 310 22.02 -18.14 -6.88
N LYS A 311 21.12 -17.17 -6.98
CA LYS A 311 19.72 -17.32 -6.56
C LYS A 311 18.99 -18.33 -7.45
N ASP A 312 19.20 -18.29 -8.77
CA ASP A 312 18.62 -19.24 -9.70
C ASP A 312 19.13 -20.67 -9.44
N ASN A 313 20.43 -20.83 -9.16
CA ASN A 313 20.99 -22.11 -8.75
C ASN A 313 20.38 -22.61 -7.44
N LYS A 314 20.13 -21.72 -6.48
CA LYS A 314 19.47 -22.08 -5.21
C LYS A 314 18.01 -22.47 -5.41
N ILE A 315 17.30 -21.78 -6.32
CA ILE A 315 15.93 -22.16 -6.72
C ILE A 315 15.95 -23.52 -7.42
N ALA A 316 16.92 -23.78 -8.29
CA ALA A 316 17.09 -25.08 -8.95
C ALA A 316 17.38 -26.19 -7.94
N GLN A 317 18.28 -25.95 -6.97
CA GLN A 317 18.56 -26.89 -5.87
C GLN A 317 17.31 -27.18 -5.05
N LEU A 318 16.53 -26.15 -4.66
CA LEU A 318 15.28 -26.35 -3.94
C LEU A 318 14.24 -27.12 -4.78
N ARG A 319 14.18 -26.87 -6.10
CA ARG A 319 13.31 -27.63 -7.00
C ARG A 319 13.75 -29.08 -7.13
N ASP A 320 15.05 -29.34 -7.18
CA ASP A 320 15.59 -30.70 -7.24
C ASP A 320 15.44 -31.41 -5.89
N GLU A 321 15.53 -30.72 -4.75
CA GLU A 321 15.19 -31.27 -3.43
C GLU A 321 13.71 -31.65 -3.36
N ILE A 322 12.81 -30.78 -3.84
CA ILE A 322 11.37 -31.10 -3.96
C ILE A 322 11.16 -32.29 -4.89
N LYS A 323 11.87 -32.33 -6.03
CA LYS A 323 11.77 -33.40 -7.02
C LYS A 323 12.41 -34.70 -6.54
N ASN A 324 13.40 -34.68 -5.65
CA ASN A 324 14.03 -35.85 -5.04
C ASN A 324 13.26 -36.34 -3.80
N MET A 325 12.53 -35.45 -3.11
CA MET A 325 11.49 -35.86 -2.17
C MET A 325 10.31 -36.51 -2.91
N SER A 326 10.00 -36.09 -4.14
CA SER A 326 8.89 -36.62 -4.95
C SER A 326 8.90 -38.15 -5.18
N PRO A 327 10.00 -38.83 -5.58
CA PRO A 327 10.01 -40.28 -5.78
C PRO A 327 10.01 -41.07 -4.46
N HIS A 328 10.44 -40.49 -3.34
CA HIS A 328 10.25 -41.10 -2.01
C HIS A 328 8.80 -41.03 -1.53
N PHE A 329 8.01 -40.09 -2.07
CA PHE A 329 6.60 -39.93 -1.75
C PHE A 329 5.64 -40.63 -2.72
N LEU A 330 6.12 -41.00 -3.92
CA LEU A 330 5.27 -41.53 -5.00
C LEU A 330 5.03 -43.04 -4.97
N ASN A 331 5.74 -43.84 -4.16
CA ASN A 331 5.58 -45.30 -4.19
C ASN A 331 5.00 -45.97 -2.93
N ASP A 332 4.69 -45.28 -1.83
CA ASP A 332 3.87 -45.90 -0.76
C ASP A 332 3.19 -44.94 0.25
N GLY A 333 3.32 -43.61 0.13
CA GLY A 333 2.93 -42.67 1.20
C GLY A 333 1.88 -41.60 0.88
N LEU A 334 1.56 -41.36 -0.40
CA LEU A 334 0.81 -40.15 -0.80
C LEU A 334 -0.70 -40.19 -0.52
N SER A 335 -1.29 -41.38 -0.32
CA SER A 335 -2.68 -41.52 0.12
C SER A 335 -2.85 -41.21 1.62
N SER A 336 -1.78 -41.37 2.41
CA SER A 336 -1.81 -41.21 3.87
C SER A 336 -1.59 -39.76 4.31
N LYS A 337 -0.64 -39.01 3.72
CA LYS A 337 -0.33 -37.65 4.18
C LYS A 337 -1.34 -36.57 3.76
N GLY A 338 -1.95 -36.68 2.57
CA GLY A 338 -3.03 -35.79 2.16
C GLY A 338 -4.32 -35.98 2.99
N LYS A 339 -4.61 -37.23 3.38
CA LYS A 339 -5.62 -37.52 4.40
C LYS A 339 -5.19 -37.01 5.77
N SER A 340 -3.94 -37.19 6.18
CA SER A 340 -3.43 -36.74 7.48
C SER A 340 -3.51 -35.21 7.67
N TYR A 341 -3.19 -34.38 6.68
CA TYR A 341 -3.34 -32.92 6.84
C TYR A 341 -4.81 -32.49 6.84
N LYS A 342 -5.66 -33.14 6.03
CA LYS A 342 -7.10 -32.90 6.04
C LYS A 342 -7.74 -33.38 7.36
N ASP A 343 -7.30 -34.51 7.88
CA ASP A 343 -7.75 -35.09 9.14
C ASP A 343 -7.21 -34.28 10.33
N MET A 344 -5.99 -33.76 10.26
CA MET A 344 -5.41 -32.85 11.27
C MET A 344 -6.10 -31.49 11.26
N TYR A 345 -6.47 -30.96 10.09
CA TYR A 345 -7.28 -29.75 9.98
C TYR A 345 -8.71 -29.97 10.50
N LEU A 346 -9.31 -31.12 10.20
CA LEU A 346 -10.62 -31.50 10.75
C LEU A 346 -10.57 -31.71 12.26
N GLN A 347 -9.51 -32.33 12.79
CA GLN A 347 -9.27 -32.47 14.24
C GLN A 347 -9.05 -31.12 14.91
N LEU A 348 -8.29 -30.19 14.30
CA LEU A 348 -8.15 -28.84 14.84
C LEU A 348 -9.50 -28.12 14.85
N LYS A 349 -10.30 -28.26 13.79
CA LYS A 349 -11.63 -27.65 13.71
C LYS A 349 -12.60 -28.24 14.74
N GLU A 350 -12.57 -29.56 14.96
CA GLU A 350 -13.33 -30.22 16.02
C GLU A 350 -12.86 -29.80 17.41
N GLN A 351 -11.55 -29.69 17.64
CA GLN A 351 -11.01 -29.19 18.90
C GLN A 351 -11.36 -27.72 19.16
N PHE A 352 -11.40 -26.88 18.12
CA PHE A 352 -11.91 -25.51 18.24
C PHE A 352 -13.38 -25.50 18.62
N ALA A 353 -14.20 -26.33 17.97
CA ALA A 353 -15.63 -26.43 18.27
C ALA A 353 -15.89 -26.96 19.69
N GLU A 354 -15.14 -27.97 20.11
CA GLU A 354 -15.22 -28.55 21.45
C GLU A 354 -14.76 -27.54 22.51
N LYS A 355 -13.59 -26.90 22.33
CA LYS A 355 -13.10 -25.86 23.25
C LYS A 355 -14.04 -24.66 23.32
N ASN A 356 -14.66 -24.23 22.23
CA ASN A 356 -15.66 -23.16 22.26
C ASN A 356 -16.92 -23.59 23.00
N LYS A 357 -17.35 -24.85 22.84
CA LYS A 357 -18.49 -25.40 23.58
C LYS A 357 -18.17 -25.48 25.06
N THR A 358 -16.99 -25.97 25.45
CA THR A 358 -16.53 -26.00 26.85
C THR A 358 -16.41 -24.60 27.43
N LEU A 359 -15.86 -23.64 26.68
CA LEU A 359 -15.80 -22.24 27.08
C LEU A 359 -17.20 -21.64 27.26
N SER A 360 -18.17 -22.00 26.42
CA SER A 360 -19.55 -21.56 26.60
C SER A 360 -20.23 -22.20 27.83
N LEU A 361 -19.88 -23.45 28.15
CA LEU A 361 -20.35 -24.13 29.36
C LEU A 361 -19.72 -23.53 30.61
N VAL A 362 -18.40 -23.32 30.62
CA VAL A 362 -17.68 -22.66 31.71
C VAL A 362 -18.18 -21.23 31.90
N ARG A 363 -18.45 -20.48 30.82
CA ARG A 363 -19.06 -19.15 30.95
C ARG A 363 -20.45 -19.23 31.56
N LYS A 364 -21.27 -20.21 31.18
CA LYS A 364 -22.59 -20.42 31.80
C LYS A 364 -22.48 -20.81 33.27
N GLU A 365 -21.57 -21.72 33.62
CA GLU A 365 -21.30 -22.11 35.00
C GLU A 365 -20.76 -20.94 35.82
N LEU A 366 -19.89 -20.10 35.23
CA LEU A 366 -19.40 -18.89 35.85
C LEU A 366 -20.53 -17.88 36.05
N PHE A 367 -21.45 -17.75 35.08
CA PHE A 367 -22.65 -16.94 35.25
C PHE A 367 -23.59 -17.49 36.32
N THR A 368 -23.80 -18.81 36.41
CA THR A 368 -24.64 -19.42 37.45
C THR A 368 -23.99 -19.31 38.82
N VAL A 369 -22.67 -19.50 38.94
CA VAL A 369 -21.93 -19.30 40.20
C VAL A 369 -21.91 -17.82 40.58
N GLN A 370 -21.78 -16.89 39.62
CA GLN A 370 -21.94 -15.46 39.89
C GLN A 370 -23.36 -15.12 40.32
N GLU A 371 -24.38 -15.74 39.73
CA GLU A 371 -25.77 -15.55 40.11
C GLU A 371 -26.03 -16.12 41.51
N GLU A 372 -25.58 -17.35 41.80
CA GLU A 372 -25.63 -17.97 43.12
C GLU A 372 -24.88 -17.13 44.15
N TYR A 373 -23.67 -16.66 43.84
CA TYR A 373 -22.90 -15.75 44.70
C TYR A 373 -23.64 -14.43 44.94
N LEU A 374 -24.28 -13.85 43.92
CA LEU A 374 -25.07 -12.62 44.09
C LEU A 374 -26.36 -12.88 44.87
N THR A 375 -26.96 -14.07 44.77
CA THR A 375 -28.10 -14.46 45.60
C THR A 375 -27.67 -14.73 47.04
N LEU A 376 -26.56 -15.43 47.28
CA LEU A 376 -25.96 -15.65 48.60
C LEU A 376 -25.55 -14.33 49.24
N ARG A 377 -24.96 -13.40 48.48
CA ARG A 377 -24.66 -12.04 48.93
C ARG A 377 -25.91 -11.24 49.27
N LYS A 378 -27.00 -11.40 48.51
CA LYS A 378 -28.32 -10.83 48.87
C LYS A 378 -28.91 -11.49 50.11
N TYR A 379 -28.72 -12.80 50.30
CA TYR A 379 -29.11 -13.52 51.52
C TYR A 379 -28.26 -13.11 52.73
N GLU A 380 -26.97 -12.82 52.56
CA GLU A 380 -26.07 -12.30 53.60
C GLU A 380 -26.30 -10.83 53.94
N GLU A 381 -26.68 -9.99 52.96
CA GLU A 381 -27.18 -8.63 53.25
C GLU A 381 -28.50 -8.66 54.06
N VAL A 382 -29.23 -9.78 54.03
CA VAL A 382 -30.45 -10.02 54.81
C VAL A 382 -30.17 -10.74 56.15
N GLU A 383 -29.17 -11.61 56.22
CA GLU A 383 -28.71 -12.33 57.41
C GLU A 383 -27.17 -12.31 57.48
N GLY A 384 -26.58 -11.35 58.20
CA GLY A 384 -25.13 -11.09 58.20
C GLY A 384 -24.26 -12.27 58.65
N ALA A 385 -23.81 -13.10 57.71
CA ALA A 385 -22.79 -14.11 57.88
C ALA A 385 -21.60 -13.87 56.92
N ILE A 386 -20.45 -14.44 57.26
CA ILE A 386 -19.12 -14.12 56.70
C ILE A 386 -18.73 -15.18 55.66
N ILE A 387 -18.52 -14.77 54.41
CA ILE A 387 -18.00 -15.61 53.31
C ILE A 387 -16.62 -16.16 53.66
N ASP A 388 -16.43 -17.46 53.46
CA ASP A 388 -15.17 -18.16 53.70
C ASP A 388 -14.12 -17.81 52.63
N MET A 389 -12.88 -17.60 53.05
CA MET A 389 -11.77 -17.04 52.24
C MET A 389 -11.42 -17.91 51.02
N GLN A 390 -11.83 -19.17 51.05
CA GLN A 390 -11.61 -20.18 50.01
C GLN A 390 -12.36 -19.88 48.71
N ASP A 391 -13.58 -19.35 48.78
CA ASP A 391 -14.41 -19.08 47.61
C ASP A 391 -13.86 -17.89 46.80
N ILE A 392 -13.33 -16.89 47.51
CA ILE A 392 -12.64 -15.73 46.89
C ILE A 392 -11.39 -16.20 46.14
N GLN A 393 -10.68 -17.19 46.68
CA GLN A 393 -9.47 -17.75 46.10
C GLN A 393 -9.77 -18.57 44.84
N ILE A 394 -10.86 -19.33 44.83
CA ILE A 394 -11.33 -20.08 43.65
C ILE A 394 -11.70 -19.11 42.51
N VAL A 395 -12.40 -18.02 42.82
CA VAL A 395 -12.75 -16.99 41.82
C VAL A 395 -11.50 -16.33 41.24
N HIS A 396 -10.48 -16.02 42.06
CA HIS A 396 -9.23 -15.44 41.56
C HIS A 396 -8.42 -16.43 40.69
N GLN A 397 -8.41 -17.72 41.03
CA GLN A 397 -7.74 -18.74 40.23
C GLN A 397 -8.42 -18.94 38.87
N LEU A 398 -9.76 -18.96 38.84
CA LEU A 398 -10.53 -19.07 37.60
C LEU A 398 -10.34 -17.85 36.69
N LEU A 399 -10.22 -16.65 37.28
CA LEU A 399 -9.99 -15.42 36.54
C LEU A 399 -8.58 -15.37 35.94
N ALA A 400 -7.56 -15.76 36.70
CA ALA A 400 -6.19 -15.88 36.20
C ALA A 400 -6.06 -16.95 35.09
N TYR A 401 -6.81 -18.05 35.20
CA TYR A 401 -6.85 -19.08 34.18
C TYR A 401 -7.53 -18.60 32.88
N ALA A 402 -8.59 -17.80 32.99
CA ALA A 402 -9.25 -17.19 31.85
C ALA A 402 -8.32 -16.20 31.13
N GLU A 403 -7.60 -15.35 31.86
CA GLU A 403 -6.62 -14.40 31.29
C GLU A 403 -5.47 -15.12 30.56
N SER A 404 -4.97 -16.23 31.13
CA SER A 404 -3.94 -17.04 30.47
C SER A 404 -4.42 -17.63 29.13
N LEU A 405 -5.68 -18.07 29.06
CA LEU A 405 -6.26 -18.63 27.84
C LEU A 405 -6.50 -17.56 26.77
N GLU A 406 -6.87 -16.35 27.15
CA GLU A 406 -7.03 -15.23 26.21
C GLU A 406 -5.68 -14.82 25.59
N GLN A 407 -4.61 -14.81 26.38
CA GLN A 407 -3.26 -14.52 25.89
C GLN A 407 -2.75 -15.58 24.91
N GLU A 408 -3.05 -16.86 25.16
CA GLU A 408 -2.64 -17.96 24.28
C GLU A 408 -3.40 -17.92 22.94
N ILE A 409 -4.68 -17.56 22.95
CA ILE A 409 -5.47 -17.35 21.73
C ILE A 409 -4.89 -16.21 20.90
N ALA A 410 -4.54 -15.08 21.51
CA ALA A 410 -3.93 -13.95 20.81
C ALA A 410 -2.59 -14.34 20.13
N ASN A 411 -1.75 -15.12 20.80
CA ASN A 411 -0.49 -15.61 20.24
C ASN A 411 -0.72 -16.57 19.06
N LEU A 412 -1.75 -17.42 19.13
CA LEU A 412 -2.11 -18.34 18.05
C LEU A 412 -2.72 -17.59 16.85
N GLU A 413 -3.51 -16.54 17.08
CA GLU A 413 -3.99 -15.65 16.01
C GLU A 413 -2.84 -14.93 15.32
N GLU A 414 -1.84 -14.46 16.07
CA GLU A 414 -0.63 -13.85 15.50
C GLU A 414 0.17 -14.84 14.64
N LEU A 415 0.35 -16.09 15.10
CA LEU A 415 1.01 -17.16 14.33
C LEU A 415 0.26 -17.52 13.04
N VAL A 416 -1.07 -17.59 13.09
CA VAL A 416 -1.91 -17.83 11.90
C VAL A 416 -1.83 -16.66 10.92
N SER A 417 -1.82 -15.42 11.42
CA SER A 417 -1.66 -14.25 10.55
C SER A 417 -0.30 -14.22 9.85
N ARG A 418 0.79 -14.58 10.54
CA ARG A 418 2.14 -14.61 9.95
C ARG A 418 2.34 -15.72 8.91
N SER A 419 1.68 -16.85 9.07
CA SER A 419 1.75 -17.99 8.13
C SER A 419 0.90 -17.80 6.87
N LEU A 420 -0.02 -16.83 6.84
CA LEU A 420 -0.80 -16.47 5.65
C LEU A 420 -0.13 -15.40 4.77
N PHE A 421 0.93 -14.73 5.26
CA PHE A 421 1.68 -13.68 4.55
C PHE A 421 3.09 -14.12 4.08
N GLN A 422 3.42 -15.41 4.20
CA GLN A 422 4.55 -16.08 3.56
C GLN A 422 4.04 -17.02 2.48
#